data_AF-A0A1H1PE37-F1
#
_entry.id   AF-A0A1H1PE37-F1
#
_cell.length_a   1.000
_cell.length_b   1.000
_cell.length_c   1.000
_cell.angle_alpha   90.00
_cell.angle_beta   90.00
_cell.angle_gamma   90.00
#
_symmetry.space_group_name_H-M   'P 1'
#
loop_
_entity.id
_entity.type
_entity.pdbx_description
1 polymer ?
#
loop_
_entity_poly.entity_id
_entity_poly.type
_entity_poly.pdbx_seq_one_letter_code
_entity_poly.pdbx_strand_id
1 'polypeptide(L)'
;MRENYPDDDFSSEDVNEDLYDEDFSEDDFPEDDFPEDMTDEDWTDEDWAELEETYGVGGPDIIEESLPTVSIVGRPNVGKSSLVNRFLGRREAVVEDHPGVTRDRVSYLAEWGGRRFWVQDTGGWDPDAKGIHAAIARQSEAAMETSDVIVMVVDSHTGVTETDAVMARNLQRADVPVLLVANKFESESQWADVAEFYALGLGDPWPVSALHGRGGADVLDEILRVFPEVPRGAVSVTEGPRRVALVGRPNVGKSSLLNKLSKKNRSVVDNVAGTTVDPVDELIQLDDDLWKFIDTAGLRKKVKNAQGHEYYASLRTRGTIEAAEVCVVLIDASEPISEQDQRVISMVLEAGKAMVICFNKWDLMDEDRRYYFDREFDEMIGHLPWVTKLNISADTGRGLHRLEPAMAEALENWDRRVSTGQLNNWLRDAIAANPPPMKNNRLPRVLFTTMVSTRPPTIVLFTTGFLDGSYRRYLERKFREAFGYHGTPIRIAVRVRERRQKR
;
A
#
# COMPACT_ATOMS: atom_id res chain seq x y z
N MET A 1 58.72 9.38 -33.64
CA MET A 1 57.37 9.78 -34.07
C MET A 1 56.49 9.75 -32.83
N ARG A 2 56.12 10.93 -32.36
CA ARG A 2 55.03 11.12 -31.40
C ARG A 2 53.75 11.08 -32.21
N GLU A 3 52.78 10.28 -31.82
CA GLU A 3 51.41 10.38 -32.34
C GLU A 3 50.44 10.33 -31.16
N ASN A 4 49.46 11.22 -31.26
CA ASN A 4 48.59 11.71 -30.21
C ASN A 4 47.50 10.68 -29.86
N TYR A 5 47.31 10.45 -28.57
CA TYR A 5 46.00 10.08 -28.03
C TYR A 5 45.31 11.38 -27.59
N PRO A 6 44.02 11.58 -27.85
CA PRO A 6 43.27 12.67 -27.25
C PRO A 6 43.06 12.35 -25.77
N ASP A 7 43.53 13.25 -24.91
CA ASP A 7 43.07 13.36 -23.53
C ASP A 7 41.58 13.77 -23.58
N ASP A 8 40.67 12.82 -23.36
CA ASP A 8 39.29 13.14 -23.02
C ASP A 8 39.18 13.16 -21.48
N ASP A 9 39.12 14.39 -20.97
CA ASP A 9 38.66 14.76 -19.63
C ASP A 9 37.30 14.11 -19.35
N PHE A 10 37.28 13.05 -18.54
CA PHE A 10 36.12 12.73 -17.73
C PHE A 10 36.32 13.40 -16.37
N SER A 11 35.88 14.65 -16.27
CA SER A 11 35.71 15.33 -14.99
C SER A 11 34.75 14.49 -14.13
N SER A 12 35.19 14.16 -12.92
CA SER A 12 34.41 13.48 -11.88
C SER A 12 33.27 14.35 -11.30
N GLU A 13 32.65 15.21 -12.11
CA GLU A 13 31.66 16.22 -11.69
C GLU A 13 30.21 15.87 -12.08
N ASP A 14 29.96 14.80 -12.84
CA ASP A 14 28.59 14.42 -13.26
C ASP A 14 27.93 13.35 -12.37
N VAL A 15 28.25 13.32 -11.06
CA VAL A 15 27.39 12.66 -10.07
C VAL A 15 26.61 13.74 -9.36
N ASN A 16 25.36 13.91 -9.79
CA ASN A 16 24.44 14.95 -9.33
C ASN A 16 24.33 14.96 -7.78
N GLU A 17 25.06 15.86 -7.13
CA GLU A 17 25.09 16.01 -5.66
C GLU A 17 23.82 16.64 -5.09
N ASP A 18 22.90 17.08 -5.97
CA ASP A 18 21.65 17.77 -5.66
C ASP A 18 20.44 16.83 -5.45
N LEU A 19 20.65 15.51 -5.47
CA LEU A 19 19.59 14.47 -5.41
C LEU A 19 18.79 14.40 -4.08
N TYR A 20 18.98 15.31 -3.13
CA TYR A 20 18.42 15.20 -1.77
C TYR A 20 17.89 16.51 -1.16
N ASP A 21 17.79 17.61 -1.91
CA ASP A 21 17.49 18.94 -1.35
C ASP A 21 16.09 19.51 -1.67
N GLU A 22 15.17 18.77 -2.29
CA GLU A 22 13.79 19.26 -2.52
C GLU A 22 12.73 18.37 -1.85
N ASP A 23 12.09 18.90 -0.80
CA ASP A 23 10.65 18.76 -0.43
C ASP A 23 10.37 18.96 1.08
N PHE A 24 10.96 19.97 1.74
CA PHE A 24 10.43 20.48 3.01
C PHE A 24 10.51 22.01 3.03
N SER A 25 9.38 22.68 3.22
CA SER A 25 9.33 24.14 3.32
C SER A 25 9.77 24.59 4.72
N GLU A 26 10.52 25.69 4.82
CA GLU A 26 10.97 26.27 6.09
C GLU A 26 9.80 26.65 7.02
N ASP A 27 8.58 26.76 6.49
CA ASP A 27 7.39 27.26 7.18
C ASP A 27 6.60 26.17 7.97
N ASP A 28 6.95 24.89 7.87
CA ASP A 28 6.12 23.79 8.41
C ASP A 28 6.30 23.50 9.92
N PHE A 29 7.17 24.22 10.65
CA PHE A 29 7.50 23.84 12.03
C PHE A 29 7.93 25.02 12.93
N PRO A 30 7.37 25.15 14.15
CA PRO A 30 7.64 26.28 15.05
C PRO A 30 9.12 26.35 15.52
N GLU A 31 9.60 27.58 15.70
CA GLU A 31 11.02 27.95 15.88
C GLU A 31 11.57 27.88 17.32
N ASP A 32 10.79 27.47 18.31
CA ASP A 32 11.17 27.56 19.71
C ASP A 32 10.75 26.30 20.48
N ASP A 33 11.73 25.49 20.93
CA ASP A 33 11.75 24.77 22.22
C ASP A 33 12.84 23.67 22.27
N PHE A 34 14.11 24.08 22.24
CA PHE A 34 15.22 23.21 22.65
C PHE A 34 15.64 23.52 24.09
N PRO A 35 15.57 22.57 25.04
CA PRO A 35 16.17 22.73 26.36
C PRO A 35 17.66 23.06 26.23
N GLU A 36 18.14 24.10 26.92
CA GLU A 36 19.55 24.54 26.87
C GLU A 36 20.54 23.50 27.44
N ASP A 37 20.01 22.48 28.15
CA ASP A 37 20.77 21.46 28.86
C ASP A 37 20.52 20.05 28.30
N MET A 38 20.91 19.78 27.05
CA MET A 38 21.13 18.40 26.58
C MET A 38 22.48 17.89 27.12
N THR A 39 22.56 17.69 28.43
CA THR A 39 23.70 17.03 29.09
C THR A 39 23.44 15.53 29.26
N ASP A 40 24.52 14.77 29.49
CA ASP A 40 24.67 13.30 29.56
C ASP A 40 23.72 12.54 30.54
N GLU A 41 22.41 12.74 30.47
CA GLU A 41 21.40 11.91 31.13
C GLU A 41 20.78 10.95 30.11
N ASP A 42 20.44 9.74 30.56
CA ASP A 42 19.71 8.75 29.77
C ASP A 42 18.25 9.20 29.67
N TRP A 43 17.90 9.88 28.57
CA TRP A 43 16.52 10.28 28.27
C TRP A 43 15.64 9.04 28.12
N THR A 44 14.48 9.06 28.76
CA THR A 44 13.48 7.98 28.71
C THR A 44 12.70 8.03 27.39
N ASP A 45 12.02 6.94 27.03
CA ASP A 45 11.14 6.91 25.85
C ASP A 45 10.01 7.96 25.92
N GLU A 46 9.59 8.35 27.14
CA GLU A 46 8.60 9.42 27.37
C GLU A 46 9.19 10.80 27.04
N ASP A 47 10.44 11.08 27.44
CA ASP A 47 11.11 12.35 27.14
C ASP A 47 11.32 12.53 25.61
N TRP A 48 11.60 11.44 24.90
CA TRP A 48 11.70 11.45 23.44
C TRP A 48 10.36 11.67 22.76
N ALA A 49 9.28 11.11 23.30
CA ALA A 49 7.92 11.30 22.78
C ALA A 49 7.46 12.76 22.93
N GLU A 50 7.73 13.39 24.08
CA GLU A 50 7.43 14.81 24.32
C GLU A 50 8.21 15.73 23.37
N LEU A 51 9.48 15.38 23.09
CA LEU A 51 10.28 16.09 22.09
C LEU A 51 9.69 15.91 20.67
N GLU A 52 9.31 14.68 20.27
CA GLU A 52 8.67 14.43 18.96
C GLU A 52 7.38 15.25 18.78
N GLU A 53 6.53 15.31 19.80
CA GLU A 53 5.30 16.09 19.79
C GLU A 53 5.59 17.60 19.65
N THR A 54 6.58 18.11 20.39
CA THR A 54 7.02 19.52 20.35
C THR A 54 7.51 19.93 18.95
N TYR A 55 8.17 19.04 18.22
CA TYR A 55 8.66 19.29 16.87
C TYR A 55 7.68 18.90 15.76
N GLY A 56 6.41 18.62 16.09
CA GLY A 56 5.39 18.27 15.10
C GLY A 56 5.67 16.97 14.34
N VAL A 57 6.49 16.08 14.92
CA VAL A 57 6.77 14.75 14.37
C VAL A 57 5.62 13.84 14.81
N GLY A 58 4.51 13.90 14.09
CA GLY A 58 3.48 12.88 14.17
C GLY A 58 4.07 11.55 13.71
N GLY A 59 3.85 10.47 14.48
CA GLY A 59 4.23 9.13 14.06
C GLY A 59 3.67 8.80 12.66
N PRO A 60 4.31 7.90 11.89
CA PRO A 60 3.86 7.57 10.55
C PRO A 60 2.43 7.04 10.61
N ASP A 61 1.66 7.40 9.58
CA ASP A 61 0.36 6.81 9.23
C ASP A 61 0.49 5.30 9.00
N ILE A 62 0.66 4.52 10.06
CA ILE A 62 0.07 3.19 10.10
C ILE A 62 -1.35 3.45 10.57
N ILE A 63 -2.26 3.61 9.62
CA ILE A 63 -3.68 3.72 9.93
C ILE A 63 -4.14 2.33 10.38
N GLU A 64 -3.85 1.95 11.62
CA GLU A 64 -4.60 0.93 12.32
C GLU A 64 -5.98 1.53 12.61
N GLU A 65 -6.86 1.49 11.61
CA GLU A 65 -8.24 1.91 11.81
C GLU A 65 -9.06 0.72 12.27
N SER A 66 -9.53 0.79 13.51
CA SER A 66 -10.66 -0.03 13.95
C SER A 66 -11.87 0.45 13.15
N LEU A 67 -12.24 -0.28 12.11
CA LEU A 67 -13.37 0.05 11.24
C LEU A 67 -14.63 -0.70 11.65
N PRO A 68 -15.78 -0.03 11.74
CA PRO A 68 -17.07 -0.70 11.92
C PRO A 68 -17.36 -1.68 10.78
N THR A 69 -18.03 -2.78 11.09
CA THR A 69 -18.47 -3.79 10.11
C THR A 69 -19.99 -3.82 9.98
N VAL A 70 -20.49 -3.73 8.75
CA VAL A 70 -21.90 -3.81 8.37
C VAL A 70 -22.14 -5.14 7.65
N SER A 71 -22.95 -6.03 8.21
CA SER A 71 -23.38 -7.24 7.50
C SER A 71 -24.68 -7.01 6.74
N ILE A 72 -24.72 -7.39 5.46
CA ILE A 72 -25.95 -7.45 4.67
C ILE A 72 -26.44 -8.89 4.64
N VAL A 73 -27.65 -9.11 5.17
CA VAL A 73 -28.28 -10.43 5.29
C VAL A 73 -29.66 -10.42 4.65
N GLY A 74 -30.16 -11.59 4.25
CA GLY A 74 -31.46 -11.71 3.58
C GLY A 74 -31.53 -12.95 2.70
N ARG A 75 -32.75 -13.35 2.34
CA ARG A 75 -33.02 -14.50 1.47
C ARG A 75 -32.40 -14.30 0.05
N PRO A 76 -32.17 -15.36 -0.74
CA PRO A 76 -31.76 -15.18 -2.15
C PRO A 76 -32.72 -14.28 -2.94
N ASN A 77 -32.19 -13.56 -3.94
CA ASN A 77 -32.93 -12.74 -4.91
C ASN A 77 -33.70 -11.51 -4.37
N VAL A 78 -33.52 -11.16 -3.09
CA VAL A 78 -34.06 -9.91 -2.51
C VAL A 78 -33.28 -8.65 -2.95
N GLY A 79 -32.14 -8.82 -3.62
CA GLY A 79 -31.31 -7.72 -4.14
C GLY A 79 -30.21 -7.24 -3.20
N LYS A 80 -29.68 -8.12 -2.32
CA LYS A 80 -28.53 -7.84 -1.44
C LYS A 80 -27.34 -7.28 -2.22
N SER A 81 -26.88 -8.00 -3.24
CA SER A 81 -25.70 -7.60 -4.02
C SER A 81 -25.92 -6.29 -4.77
N SER A 82 -27.13 -6.03 -5.26
CA SER A 82 -27.48 -4.72 -5.84
C SER A 82 -27.38 -3.59 -4.81
N LEU A 83 -27.76 -3.84 -3.55
CA LEU A 83 -27.66 -2.88 -2.47
C LEU A 83 -26.20 -2.65 -2.04
N VAL A 84 -25.42 -3.72 -1.89
CA VAL A 84 -23.97 -3.66 -1.64
C VAL A 84 -23.29 -2.77 -2.68
N ASN A 85 -23.53 -3.02 -3.96
CA ASN A 85 -22.96 -2.24 -5.06
C ASN A 85 -23.34 -0.76 -4.98
N ARG A 86 -24.54 -0.48 -4.49
CA ARG A 86 -25.00 0.89 -4.29
C ARG A 86 -24.27 1.58 -3.14
N PHE A 87 -24.06 0.87 -2.03
CA PHE A 87 -23.31 1.38 -0.88
C PHE A 87 -21.84 1.66 -1.20
N LEU A 88 -21.25 0.91 -2.14
CA LEU A 88 -19.86 1.11 -2.59
C LEU A 88 -19.67 2.31 -3.53
N GLY A 89 -20.75 2.97 -3.99
CA GLY A 89 -20.67 4.26 -4.71
C GLY A 89 -20.04 4.24 -6.11
N ARG A 90 -19.48 3.10 -6.58
CA ARG A 90 -18.91 2.92 -7.91
C ARG A 90 -19.57 1.74 -8.64
N ARG A 91 -19.71 1.82 -9.96
CA ARG A 91 -20.14 0.70 -10.82
C ARG A 91 -19.01 -0.34 -10.94
N GLU A 92 -18.64 -0.98 -9.84
CA GLU A 92 -17.68 -2.08 -9.81
C GLU A 92 -18.23 -3.25 -9.00
N ALA A 93 -19.26 -3.87 -9.56
CA ALA A 93 -19.43 -5.31 -9.47
C ALA A 93 -20.10 -5.76 -10.76
N VAL A 94 -19.37 -6.52 -11.56
CA VAL A 94 -19.98 -7.26 -12.65
C VAL A 94 -20.89 -8.29 -11.99
N VAL A 95 -22.20 -8.11 -12.17
CA VAL A 95 -23.20 -9.13 -11.86
C VAL A 95 -23.05 -10.20 -12.93
N GLU A 96 -22.39 -11.31 -12.59
CA GLU A 96 -22.73 -12.60 -13.19
C GLU A 96 -23.36 -13.48 -12.11
N ASP A 97 -24.68 -13.67 -12.24
CA ASP A 97 -25.41 -14.74 -11.56
C ASP A 97 -24.93 -16.08 -12.12
N HIS A 98 -23.97 -16.73 -11.43
CA HIS A 98 -23.71 -18.16 -11.60
C HIS A 98 -24.23 -18.91 -10.37
N PRO A 99 -25.31 -19.70 -10.50
CA PRO A 99 -25.77 -20.58 -9.42
C PRO A 99 -24.70 -21.65 -9.18
N GLY A 100 -24.06 -21.66 -8.02
CA GLY A 100 -23.12 -22.72 -7.65
C GLY A 100 -21.90 -22.36 -6.77
N VAL A 101 -21.79 -21.13 -6.25
CA VAL A 101 -20.63 -20.73 -5.43
C VAL A 101 -21.00 -20.62 -3.95
N THR A 102 -20.70 -21.68 -3.19
CA THR A 102 -20.56 -21.64 -1.72
C THR A 102 -19.08 -21.96 -1.46
N ARG A 103 -18.26 -21.25 -0.68
CA ARG A 103 -18.38 -20.59 0.62
C ARG A 103 -17.15 -19.66 0.76
N ASP A 104 -17.36 -18.38 1.05
CA ASP A 104 -16.62 -17.60 2.06
C ASP A 104 -17.20 -16.17 2.08
N ARG A 105 -17.14 -15.51 3.25
CA ARG A 105 -17.78 -14.21 3.47
C ARG A 105 -17.04 -13.13 2.69
N VAL A 106 -17.72 -12.47 1.77
CA VAL A 106 -17.12 -11.39 0.99
C VAL A 106 -17.26 -10.09 1.76
N SER A 107 -16.15 -9.40 2.02
CA SER A 107 -16.10 -8.11 2.70
C SER A 107 -15.57 -7.03 1.75
N TYR A 108 -16.17 -5.84 1.77
CA TYR A 108 -15.84 -4.70 0.93
C TYR A 108 -15.59 -3.47 1.79
N LEU A 109 -14.59 -2.65 1.45
CA LEU A 109 -14.40 -1.35 2.11
C LEU A 109 -15.32 -0.31 1.47
N ALA A 110 -16.19 0.29 2.27
CA ALA A 110 -17.10 1.37 1.86
C ALA A 110 -16.70 2.70 2.51
N GLU A 111 -17.04 3.80 1.85
CA GLU A 111 -16.87 5.16 2.38
C GLU A 111 -18.16 5.94 2.15
N TRP A 112 -18.70 6.54 3.21
CA TRP A 112 -19.86 7.42 3.15
C TRP A 112 -19.67 8.58 4.13
N GLY A 113 -19.95 9.82 3.69
CA GLY A 113 -19.82 11.00 4.56
C GLY A 113 -18.43 11.18 5.18
N GLY A 114 -17.36 10.69 4.52
CA GLY A 114 -15.98 10.72 5.03
C GLY A 114 -15.67 9.68 6.11
N ARG A 115 -16.60 8.78 6.44
CA ARG A 115 -16.36 7.64 7.34
C ARG A 115 -16.22 6.35 6.55
N ARG A 116 -15.16 5.60 6.83
CA ARG A 116 -14.90 4.27 6.26
C ARG A 116 -15.52 3.18 7.12
N PHE A 117 -15.93 2.07 6.51
CA PHE A 117 -16.44 0.89 7.20
C PHE A 117 -16.43 -0.34 6.29
N TRP A 118 -16.43 -1.54 6.87
CA TRP A 118 -16.55 -2.79 6.14
C TRP A 118 -18.01 -3.11 5.82
N VAL A 119 -18.30 -3.60 4.63
CA VAL A 119 -19.59 -4.15 4.22
C VAL A 119 -19.41 -5.62 3.88
N GLN A 120 -20.04 -6.52 4.63
CA GLN A 120 -19.94 -7.96 4.46
C GLN A 120 -21.24 -8.51 3.84
N ASP A 121 -21.14 -9.10 2.64
CA ASP A 121 -22.27 -9.85 2.05
C ASP A 121 -22.24 -11.27 2.61
N THR A 122 -23.25 -11.59 3.41
CA THR A 122 -23.45 -12.95 3.86
C THR A 122 -24.16 -13.69 2.71
N GLY A 123 -23.37 -14.38 1.89
CA GLY A 123 -23.80 -14.96 0.62
C GLY A 123 -25.14 -15.72 0.63
N GLY A 124 -25.79 -15.77 -0.53
CA GLY A 124 -27.03 -16.53 -0.73
C GLY A 124 -26.79 -18.03 -0.63
N TRP A 125 -27.53 -18.72 0.23
CA TRP A 125 -27.51 -20.18 0.31
C TRP A 125 -28.17 -20.84 -0.89
N ASP A 126 -27.65 -22.01 -1.28
CA ASP A 126 -28.23 -22.90 -2.28
C ASP A 126 -29.57 -23.49 -1.76
N PRO A 127 -30.71 -23.25 -2.44
CA PRO A 127 -32.02 -23.77 -2.04
C PRO A 127 -32.10 -25.30 -1.99
N ASP A 128 -31.20 -26.03 -2.66
CA ASP A 128 -31.25 -27.50 -2.78
C ASP A 128 -30.62 -28.25 -1.59
N ALA A 129 -30.09 -27.54 -0.59
CA ALA A 129 -29.50 -28.14 0.60
C ALA A 129 -30.56 -28.60 1.62
N LYS A 130 -30.55 -29.89 1.98
CA LYS A 130 -31.28 -30.41 3.16
C LYS A 130 -30.84 -29.63 4.41
N GLY A 131 -31.70 -28.75 4.91
CA GLY A 131 -31.44 -27.96 6.13
C GLY A 131 -31.48 -26.44 5.98
N ILE A 132 -32.38 -25.91 5.12
CA ILE A 132 -32.57 -24.46 4.86
C ILE A 132 -32.64 -23.63 6.15
N HIS A 133 -33.41 -24.05 7.16
CA HIS A 133 -33.51 -23.31 8.43
C HIS A 133 -32.19 -23.25 9.22
N ALA A 134 -31.38 -24.32 9.20
CA ALA A 134 -30.08 -24.35 9.87
C ALA A 134 -29.00 -23.53 9.13
N ALA A 135 -29.16 -23.38 7.81
CA ALA A 135 -28.37 -22.49 6.98
C ALA A 135 -28.65 -21.02 7.30
N ILE A 136 -29.94 -20.64 7.32
CA ILE A 136 -30.40 -19.28 7.67
C ILE A 136 -29.98 -18.93 9.11
N ALA A 137 -30.15 -19.85 10.06
CA ALA A 137 -29.76 -19.60 11.45
C ALA A 137 -28.26 -19.32 11.59
N ARG A 138 -27.40 -20.13 10.95
CA ARG A 138 -25.95 -19.89 10.95
C ARG A 138 -25.57 -18.57 10.32
N GLN A 139 -26.27 -18.12 9.28
CA GLN A 139 -26.04 -16.83 8.65
C GLN A 139 -26.39 -15.66 9.60
N SER A 140 -27.52 -15.76 10.30
CA SER A 140 -27.91 -14.77 11.31
C SER A 140 -26.90 -14.74 12.47
N GLU A 141 -26.53 -15.89 13.02
CA GLU A 141 -25.54 -16.00 14.10
C GLU A 141 -24.19 -15.42 13.69
N ALA A 142 -23.74 -15.77 12.48
CA ALA A 142 -22.52 -15.25 11.87
C ALA A 142 -22.49 -13.72 11.79
N ALA A 143 -23.59 -13.10 11.36
CA ALA A 143 -23.71 -11.64 11.27
C ALA A 143 -23.76 -10.99 12.66
N MET A 144 -24.43 -11.63 13.62
CA MET A 144 -24.51 -11.15 15.01
C MET A 144 -23.16 -11.16 15.73
N GLU A 145 -22.29 -12.12 15.41
CA GLU A 145 -20.99 -12.27 16.04
C GLU A 145 -19.96 -11.24 15.53
N THR A 146 -19.97 -10.92 14.23
CA THR A 146 -18.86 -10.19 13.59
C THR A 146 -19.19 -8.78 13.14
N SER A 147 -20.44 -8.33 13.27
CA SER A 147 -20.86 -7.01 12.78
C SER A 147 -21.19 -6.06 13.91
N ASP A 148 -20.93 -4.79 13.64
CA ASP A 148 -21.35 -3.65 14.44
C ASP A 148 -22.77 -3.23 14.10
N VAL A 149 -23.20 -3.46 12.85
CA VAL A 149 -24.56 -3.19 12.36
C VAL A 149 -24.98 -4.29 11.38
N ILE A 150 -26.23 -4.72 11.45
CA ILE A 150 -26.81 -5.70 10.52
C ILE A 150 -27.89 -5.04 9.68
N VAL A 151 -27.85 -5.23 8.36
CA VAL A 151 -28.87 -4.79 7.42
C VAL A 151 -29.60 -6.02 6.88
N MET A 152 -30.84 -6.23 7.32
CA MET A 152 -31.69 -7.29 6.80
C MET A 152 -32.47 -6.78 5.60
N VAL A 153 -32.25 -7.38 4.43
CA VAL A 153 -32.89 -7.00 3.17
C VAL A 153 -34.05 -7.94 2.86
N VAL A 154 -35.22 -7.36 2.61
CA VAL A 154 -36.44 -8.05 2.17
C VAL A 154 -36.93 -7.49 0.84
N ASP A 155 -37.77 -8.25 0.13
CA ASP A 155 -38.31 -7.88 -1.18
C ASP A 155 -39.75 -7.36 -1.04
N SER A 156 -39.96 -6.08 -1.34
CA SER A 156 -41.27 -5.43 -1.20
C SER A 156 -42.34 -5.98 -2.14
N HIS A 157 -42.00 -6.68 -3.23
CA HIS A 157 -42.98 -7.31 -4.11
C HIS A 157 -43.48 -8.66 -3.59
N THR A 158 -42.64 -9.37 -2.82
CA THR A 158 -42.96 -10.73 -2.36
C THR A 158 -43.67 -10.73 -1.01
N GLY A 159 -43.51 -9.67 -0.21
CA GLY A 159 -44.00 -9.61 1.16
C GLY A 159 -43.20 -10.51 2.11
N VAL A 160 -43.72 -10.72 3.32
CA VAL A 160 -43.05 -11.51 4.36
C VAL A 160 -43.11 -13.01 4.04
N THR A 161 -41.95 -13.65 3.88
CA THR A 161 -41.87 -15.13 3.74
C THR A 161 -41.47 -15.81 5.05
N GLU A 162 -41.64 -17.13 5.12
CA GLU A 162 -41.24 -17.94 6.29
C GLU A 162 -39.74 -17.82 6.60
N THR A 163 -38.89 -17.80 5.55
CA THR A 163 -37.45 -17.60 5.69
C THR A 163 -37.12 -16.23 6.28
N ASP A 164 -37.82 -15.18 5.85
CA ASP A 164 -37.63 -13.82 6.38
C ASP A 164 -38.05 -13.79 7.86
N ALA A 165 -39.18 -14.43 8.20
CA ALA A 165 -39.65 -14.53 9.58
C ALA A 165 -38.73 -15.36 10.50
N VAL A 166 -38.04 -16.38 9.97
CA VAL A 166 -37.04 -17.15 10.74
C VAL A 166 -35.77 -16.33 10.95
N MET A 167 -35.27 -15.67 9.91
CA MET A 167 -34.10 -14.81 9.99
C MET A 167 -34.34 -13.65 10.97
N ALA A 168 -35.49 -12.97 10.86
CA ALA A 168 -35.86 -11.89 11.76
C ALA A 168 -35.95 -12.34 13.22
N ARG A 169 -36.56 -13.51 13.50
CA ARG A 169 -36.62 -14.08 14.85
C ARG A 169 -35.24 -14.34 15.46
N ASN A 170 -34.24 -14.69 14.65
CA ASN A 170 -32.86 -14.86 15.12
C ASN A 170 -32.22 -13.49 15.38
N LEU A 171 -32.35 -12.56 14.43
CA LEU A 171 -31.78 -11.22 14.52
C LEU A 171 -32.39 -10.35 15.63
N GLN A 172 -33.63 -10.63 16.07
CA GLN A 172 -34.21 -10.01 17.26
C GLN A 172 -33.40 -10.26 18.56
N ARG A 173 -32.50 -11.26 18.56
CA ARG A 173 -31.60 -11.56 19.67
C ARG A 173 -30.22 -10.91 19.53
N ALA A 174 -30.00 -10.11 18.48
CA ALA A 174 -28.72 -9.46 18.23
C ALA A 174 -28.45 -8.39 19.30
N ASP A 175 -27.23 -8.38 19.81
CA ASP A 175 -26.73 -7.31 20.68
C ASP A 175 -26.25 -6.08 19.88
N VAL A 176 -26.43 -6.11 18.55
CA VAL A 176 -26.10 -5.01 17.63
C VAL A 176 -27.36 -4.47 16.95
N PRO A 177 -27.36 -3.19 16.53
CA PRO A 177 -28.44 -2.61 15.73
C PRO A 177 -28.74 -3.43 14.48
N VAL A 178 -30.03 -3.69 14.24
CA VAL A 178 -30.53 -4.35 13.03
C VAL A 178 -31.43 -3.36 12.28
N LEU A 179 -31.08 -3.04 11.04
CA LEU A 179 -31.85 -2.21 10.14
C LEU A 179 -32.60 -3.08 9.14
N LEU A 180 -33.92 -2.89 9.04
CA LEU A 180 -34.75 -3.61 8.08
C LEU A 180 -34.89 -2.78 6.79
N VAL A 181 -34.48 -3.33 5.66
CA VAL A 181 -34.52 -2.66 4.35
C VAL A 181 -35.49 -3.38 3.43
N ALA A 182 -36.58 -2.71 3.05
CA ALA A 182 -37.54 -3.18 2.06
C ALA A 182 -37.09 -2.74 0.66
N ASN A 183 -36.36 -3.62 -0.02
CA ASN A 183 -35.81 -3.36 -1.35
C ASN A 183 -36.85 -3.60 -2.46
N LYS A 184 -36.62 -3.04 -3.65
CA LYS A 184 -37.53 -3.00 -4.81
C LYS A 184 -38.74 -2.07 -4.62
N PHE A 185 -38.58 -1.02 -3.80
CA PHE A 185 -39.56 0.06 -3.65
C PHE A 185 -39.45 1.08 -4.80
N GLU A 186 -40.21 0.88 -5.86
CA GLU A 186 -40.17 1.67 -7.10
C GLU A 186 -41.15 2.84 -7.08
N SER A 187 -42.27 2.73 -6.34
CA SER A 187 -43.34 3.73 -6.33
C SER A 187 -44.04 3.84 -4.97
N GLU A 188 -44.62 5.02 -4.69
CA GLU A 188 -45.33 5.27 -3.42
C GLU A 188 -46.59 4.41 -3.24
N SER A 189 -47.13 3.81 -4.29
CA SER A 189 -48.23 2.85 -4.14
C SER A 189 -47.84 1.60 -3.34
N GLN A 190 -46.54 1.32 -3.17
CA GLN A 190 -46.04 0.15 -2.43
C GLN A 190 -45.94 0.37 -0.92
N TRP A 191 -46.38 1.53 -0.40
CA TRP A 191 -46.36 1.79 1.05
C TRP A 191 -47.16 0.75 1.85
N ALA A 192 -48.25 0.21 1.27
CA ALA A 192 -49.02 -0.85 1.89
C ALA A 192 -48.21 -2.15 2.01
N ASP A 193 -47.45 -2.52 0.97
CA ASP A 193 -46.61 -3.71 0.96
C ASP A 193 -45.45 -3.58 1.97
N VAL A 194 -44.85 -2.39 2.07
CA VAL A 194 -43.80 -2.09 3.05
C VAL A 194 -44.32 -2.21 4.49
N ALA A 195 -45.58 -1.83 4.74
CA ALA A 195 -46.18 -1.89 6.06
C ALA A 195 -46.32 -3.33 6.60
N GLU A 196 -46.34 -4.35 5.75
CA GLU A 196 -46.39 -5.75 6.21
C GLU A 196 -45.13 -6.15 6.99
N PHE A 197 -43.98 -5.53 6.67
CA PHE A 197 -42.70 -5.89 7.28
C PHE A 197 -42.56 -5.45 8.74
N TYR A 198 -43.44 -4.59 9.25
CA TYR A 198 -43.53 -4.31 10.69
C TYR A 198 -43.77 -5.59 11.50
N ALA A 199 -44.43 -6.60 10.92
CA ALA A 199 -44.67 -7.89 11.56
C ALA A 199 -43.38 -8.67 11.88
N LEU A 200 -42.24 -8.32 11.25
CA LEU A 200 -40.93 -8.92 11.53
C LEU A 200 -40.32 -8.43 12.85
N GLY A 201 -40.83 -7.35 13.45
CA GLY A 201 -40.40 -6.87 14.76
C GLY A 201 -38.95 -6.35 14.82
N LEU A 202 -38.42 -5.85 13.70
CA LEU A 202 -37.06 -5.28 13.59
C LEU A 202 -37.07 -3.74 13.46
N GLY A 203 -38.13 -3.09 13.93
CA GLY A 203 -38.31 -1.64 13.82
C GLY A 203 -38.92 -1.20 12.47
N ASP A 204 -38.67 0.05 12.10
CA ASP A 204 -39.27 0.68 10.93
C ASP A 204 -38.54 0.21 9.64
N PRO A 205 -39.26 -0.37 8.65
CA PRO A 205 -38.66 -0.80 7.41
C PRO A 205 -38.29 0.40 6.52
N TRP A 206 -37.02 0.48 6.11
CA TRP A 206 -36.50 1.50 5.20
C TRP A 206 -36.82 1.13 3.75
N PRO A 207 -37.64 1.93 3.03
CA PRO A 207 -37.99 1.66 1.64
C PRO A 207 -36.84 2.03 0.70
N VAL A 208 -36.33 1.06 -0.06
CA VAL A 208 -35.16 1.24 -0.94
C VAL A 208 -35.43 0.67 -2.33
N SER A 209 -34.90 1.34 -3.36
CA SER A 209 -34.70 0.71 -4.67
C SER A 209 -33.22 0.71 -4.97
N ALA A 210 -32.57 -0.44 -4.76
CA ALA A 210 -31.15 -0.60 -5.06
C ALA A 210 -30.86 -0.39 -6.56
N LEU A 211 -31.76 -0.86 -7.43
CA LEU A 211 -31.63 -0.75 -8.88
C LEU A 211 -31.74 0.70 -9.38
N HIS A 212 -32.68 1.48 -8.83
CA HIS A 212 -32.93 2.85 -9.26
C HIS A 212 -32.26 3.92 -8.38
N GLY A 213 -31.58 3.49 -7.31
CA GLY A 213 -30.82 4.38 -6.42
C GLY A 213 -31.67 5.24 -5.48
N ARG A 214 -32.87 4.77 -5.09
CA ARG A 214 -33.78 5.49 -4.17
C ARG A 214 -33.62 4.97 -2.73
N GLY A 215 -33.57 5.87 -1.74
CA GLY A 215 -33.58 5.52 -0.30
C GLY A 215 -32.26 4.96 0.26
N GLY A 216 -31.31 4.58 -0.60
CA GLY A 216 -30.04 3.99 -0.15
C GLY A 216 -29.15 4.97 0.64
N ALA A 217 -29.20 6.27 0.36
CA ALA A 217 -28.47 7.28 1.10
C ALA A 217 -28.99 7.42 2.54
N ASP A 218 -30.32 7.42 2.72
CA ASP A 218 -30.94 7.51 4.04
C ASP A 218 -30.56 6.31 4.92
N VAL A 219 -30.47 5.11 4.32
CA VAL A 219 -30.00 3.90 5.03
C VAL A 219 -28.52 4.02 5.41
N LEU A 220 -27.67 4.56 4.53
CA LEU A 220 -26.25 4.78 4.84
C LEU A 220 -26.06 5.79 5.97
N ASP A 221 -26.82 6.89 5.96
CA ASP A 221 -26.81 7.88 7.04
C ASP A 221 -27.23 7.24 8.38
N GLU A 222 -28.27 6.41 8.36
CA GLU A 222 -28.72 5.68 9.55
C GLU A 222 -27.67 4.67 10.04
N ILE A 223 -27.01 3.92 9.13
CA ILE A 223 -25.90 3.02 9.47
C ILE A 223 -24.79 3.78 10.20
N LEU A 224 -24.36 4.92 9.66
CA LEU A 224 -23.31 5.73 10.30
C LEU A 224 -23.74 6.24 11.68
N ARG A 225 -25.02 6.60 11.84
CA ARG A 225 -25.59 7.10 13.09
C ARG A 225 -25.59 6.06 14.19
N VAL A 226 -25.80 4.79 13.86
CA VAL A 226 -25.88 3.70 14.84
C VAL A 226 -24.56 2.96 15.04
N PHE A 227 -23.47 3.38 14.38
CA PHE A 227 -22.15 2.83 14.65
C PHE A 227 -21.74 3.03 16.11
N PRO A 228 -21.16 2.00 16.75
CA PRO A 228 -20.62 2.15 18.09
C PRO A 228 -19.40 3.08 18.06
N GLU A 229 -19.12 3.74 19.18
CA GLU A 229 -17.91 4.55 19.36
C GLU A 229 -16.63 3.70 19.28
N VAL A 230 -16.72 2.44 19.74
CA VAL A 230 -15.64 1.44 19.66
C VAL A 230 -16.16 0.25 18.84
N PRO A 231 -15.62 0.02 17.64
CA PRO A 231 -15.98 -1.14 16.83
C PRO A 231 -15.65 -2.45 17.52
N ARG A 232 -16.50 -3.46 17.31
CA ARG A 232 -16.35 -4.81 17.87
C ARG A 232 -15.28 -5.64 17.16
N GLY A 233 -14.92 -5.26 15.93
CA GLY A 233 -13.88 -5.93 15.14
C GLY A 233 -12.48 -5.78 15.74
N ALA A 234 -11.67 -6.84 15.64
CA ALA A 234 -10.23 -6.73 15.89
C ALA A 234 -9.63 -5.66 14.94
N VAL A 235 -8.56 -4.99 15.40
CA VAL A 235 -7.75 -4.09 14.57
C VAL A 235 -7.42 -4.79 13.25
N SER A 236 -8.04 -4.35 12.15
CA SER A 236 -7.88 -4.97 10.84
C SER A 236 -6.87 -4.17 10.03
N VAL A 237 -5.84 -4.83 9.50
CA VAL A 237 -4.90 -4.24 8.54
C VAL A 237 -5.70 -3.78 7.32
N THR A 238 -5.79 -2.47 7.10
CA THR A 238 -6.62 -1.83 6.06
C THR A 238 -6.02 -1.84 4.65
N GLU A 239 -4.85 -2.44 4.45
CA GLU A 239 -4.18 -2.44 3.15
C GLU A 239 -4.48 -3.73 2.37
N GLY A 240 -4.95 -3.57 1.13
CA GLY A 240 -5.04 -4.68 0.17
C GLY A 240 -3.65 -5.24 -0.17
N PRO A 241 -3.58 -6.19 -1.13
CA PRO A 241 -2.33 -6.80 -1.59
C PRO A 241 -1.25 -5.75 -1.90
N ARG A 242 -0.01 -6.00 -1.45
CA ARG A 242 1.11 -5.05 -1.62
C ARG A 242 1.33 -4.73 -3.09
N ARG A 243 1.69 -3.47 -3.34
CA ARG A 243 1.67 -2.88 -4.67
C ARG A 243 3.04 -2.94 -5.34
N VAL A 244 3.11 -3.60 -6.49
CA VAL A 244 4.35 -3.85 -7.25
C VAL A 244 4.32 -3.16 -8.60
N ALA A 245 5.38 -2.42 -8.93
CA ALA A 245 5.62 -1.92 -10.28
C ALA A 245 6.72 -2.71 -10.98
N LEU A 246 6.50 -3.13 -12.23
CA LEU A 246 7.56 -3.63 -13.11
C LEU A 246 8.08 -2.48 -13.97
N VAL A 247 9.32 -2.06 -13.74
CA VAL A 247 9.94 -0.92 -14.43
C VAL A 247 11.20 -1.32 -15.18
N GLY A 248 11.63 -0.49 -16.13
CA GLY A 248 12.81 -0.74 -16.97
C GLY A 248 12.59 -0.33 -18.42
N ARG A 249 13.63 -0.41 -19.24
CA ARG A 249 13.58 -0.07 -20.67
C ARG A 249 12.58 -0.89 -21.49
N PRO A 250 12.14 -0.43 -22.67
CA PRO A 250 11.42 -1.28 -23.63
C PRO A 250 12.16 -2.61 -23.89
N ASN A 251 11.42 -3.70 -24.11
CA ASN A 251 11.95 -5.02 -24.52
C ASN A 251 12.92 -5.76 -23.55
N VAL A 252 13.16 -5.23 -22.35
CA VAL A 252 13.93 -5.91 -21.27
C VAL A 252 13.25 -7.16 -20.71
N GLY A 253 11.98 -7.41 -21.07
CA GLY A 253 11.24 -8.62 -20.69
C GLY A 253 10.20 -8.45 -19.57
N LYS A 254 9.76 -7.23 -19.26
CA LYS A 254 8.67 -6.95 -18.28
C LYS A 254 7.40 -7.75 -18.56
N SER A 255 6.90 -7.72 -19.79
CA SER A 255 5.68 -8.45 -20.17
C SER A 255 5.89 -9.96 -20.13
N SER A 256 7.09 -10.44 -20.46
CA SER A 256 7.44 -11.86 -20.35
C SER A 256 7.45 -12.30 -18.89
N LEU A 257 8.01 -11.48 -17.99
CA LEU A 257 8.03 -11.75 -16.55
C LEU A 257 6.61 -11.80 -15.99
N LEU A 258 5.80 -10.78 -16.25
CA LEU A 258 4.40 -10.73 -15.80
C LEU A 258 3.62 -11.96 -16.27
N ASN A 259 3.73 -12.31 -17.55
CA ASN A 259 3.07 -13.50 -18.10
C ASN A 259 3.57 -14.79 -17.45
N LYS A 260 4.85 -14.90 -17.10
CA LYS A 260 5.43 -16.09 -16.47
C LYS A 260 4.91 -16.25 -15.04
N LEU A 261 4.89 -15.16 -14.26
CA LEU A 261 4.35 -15.14 -12.90
C LEU A 261 2.85 -15.46 -12.90
N SER A 262 2.08 -14.79 -13.75
CA SER A 262 0.62 -15.02 -13.91
C SER A 262 0.28 -16.45 -14.34
N LYS A 263 1.07 -17.06 -15.24
CA LYS A 263 0.83 -18.45 -15.70
C LYS A 263 1.19 -19.53 -14.66
N LYS A 264 2.23 -19.32 -13.84
CA LYS A 264 2.64 -20.28 -12.82
C LYS A 264 1.57 -20.40 -11.72
N ASN A 265 0.89 -19.29 -11.42
CA ASN A 265 0.01 -19.18 -10.26
C ASN A 265 -1.47 -18.97 -10.63
N ARG A 266 -1.81 -19.31 -11.88
CA ARG A 266 -3.14 -19.15 -12.48
C ARG A 266 -4.24 -20.04 -11.85
N SER A 267 -3.91 -20.87 -10.87
CA SER A 267 -4.83 -21.80 -10.21
C SER A 267 -5.31 -21.35 -8.83
N VAL A 268 -4.86 -20.19 -8.32
CA VAL A 268 -5.14 -19.77 -6.92
C VAL A 268 -5.54 -18.29 -6.82
N VAL A 269 -6.21 -17.75 -7.85
CA VAL A 269 -6.83 -16.42 -7.73
C VAL A 269 -8.25 -16.49 -8.24
N ASP A 270 -9.06 -17.33 -7.59
CA ASP A 270 -10.50 -17.07 -7.57
C ASP A 270 -10.71 -15.85 -6.67
N ASN A 271 -10.89 -14.69 -7.32
CA ASN A 271 -11.40 -13.43 -6.78
C ASN A 271 -11.13 -13.18 -5.28
N VAL A 272 -9.91 -12.75 -4.97
CA VAL A 272 -9.61 -12.23 -3.64
C VAL A 272 -10.43 -10.96 -3.44
N ALA A 273 -11.42 -11.09 -2.58
CA ALA A 273 -12.48 -10.13 -2.44
C ALA A 273 -12.01 -8.91 -1.62
N GLY A 274 -12.49 -7.72 -1.99
CA GLY A 274 -12.25 -6.49 -1.23
C GLY A 274 -11.29 -5.47 -1.84
N THR A 275 -10.73 -5.72 -3.03
CA THR A 275 -9.92 -4.70 -3.73
C THR A 275 -10.70 -4.06 -4.88
N THR A 276 -10.83 -2.73 -4.89
CA THR A 276 -11.12 -1.99 -6.13
C THR A 276 -9.94 -2.19 -7.08
N VAL A 277 -10.09 -3.10 -8.03
CA VAL A 277 -9.09 -3.32 -9.07
C VAL A 277 -9.43 -2.35 -10.18
N ASP A 278 -8.59 -1.32 -10.34
CA ASP A 278 -8.54 -0.53 -11.56
C ASP A 278 -8.44 -1.52 -12.74
N PRO A 279 -9.22 -1.43 -13.84
CA PRO A 279 -9.26 -2.41 -14.95
C PRO A 279 -7.91 -2.75 -15.63
N VAL A 280 -6.83 -2.16 -15.15
CA VAL A 280 -5.47 -2.15 -15.66
C VAL A 280 -4.48 -2.88 -14.74
N ASP A 281 -4.83 -3.13 -13.47
CA ASP A 281 -3.96 -3.81 -12.49
C ASP A 281 -4.21 -5.32 -12.46
N GLU A 282 -3.19 -6.12 -12.13
CA GLU A 282 -3.29 -7.59 -12.09
C GLU A 282 -2.94 -8.11 -10.68
N LEU A 283 -3.84 -8.90 -10.08
CA LEU A 283 -3.57 -9.62 -8.84
C LEU A 283 -2.87 -10.94 -9.18
N ILE A 284 -1.69 -11.16 -8.60
CA ILE A 284 -0.89 -12.37 -8.80
C ILE A 284 -0.56 -12.94 -7.42
N GLN A 285 -1.09 -14.13 -7.16
CA GLN A 285 -0.64 -14.94 -6.01
C GLN A 285 0.79 -15.38 -6.33
N LEU A 286 1.76 -15.07 -5.46
CA LEU A 286 3.10 -15.65 -5.51
C LEU A 286 3.16 -16.82 -4.52
N ASP A 287 4.34 -17.38 -4.27
CA ASP A 287 4.47 -18.63 -3.52
C ASP A 287 3.86 -18.50 -2.11
N ASP A 288 3.96 -17.34 -1.44
CA ASP A 288 3.43 -17.10 -0.09
C ASP A 288 2.27 -16.09 -0.07
N ASP A 289 2.41 -14.95 -0.75
CA ASP A 289 1.51 -13.80 -0.62
C ASP A 289 0.81 -13.41 -1.92
N LEU A 290 -0.30 -12.67 -1.79
CA LEU A 290 -0.98 -12.04 -2.92
C LEU A 290 -0.38 -10.66 -3.18
N TRP A 291 -0.10 -10.37 -4.45
CA TRP A 291 0.51 -9.12 -4.87
C TRP A 291 -0.32 -8.41 -5.95
N LYS A 292 -0.42 -7.08 -5.85
CA LYS A 292 -1.08 -6.25 -6.86
C LYS A 292 -0.05 -5.62 -7.79
N PHE A 293 0.02 -6.09 -9.02
CA PHE A 293 0.88 -5.51 -10.07
C PHE A 293 0.18 -4.34 -10.74
N ILE A 294 0.80 -3.16 -10.69
CA ILE A 294 0.22 -1.90 -11.19
C ILE A 294 0.56 -1.66 -12.66
N ASP A 295 -0.38 -1.07 -13.41
CA ASP A 295 -0.22 -0.65 -14.82
C ASP A 295 0.16 -1.79 -15.79
N THR A 296 -0.53 -2.93 -15.67
CA THR A 296 -0.27 -4.10 -16.54
C THR A 296 -0.80 -3.92 -17.97
N ALA A 297 -1.77 -3.04 -18.20
CA ALA A 297 -2.33 -2.77 -19.53
C ALA A 297 -1.28 -2.16 -20.49
N GLY A 298 -0.34 -1.34 -19.98
CA GLY A 298 0.81 -0.85 -20.75
C GLY A 298 1.76 -1.96 -21.19
N LEU A 299 1.92 -2.99 -20.35
CA LEU A 299 2.77 -4.16 -20.62
C LEU A 299 2.14 -5.11 -21.66
N ARG A 300 0.80 -5.24 -21.69
CA ARG A 300 0.08 -6.11 -22.64
C ARG A 300 -0.09 -5.49 -24.03
N LYS A 301 -0.31 -4.16 -24.14
CA LYS A 301 -0.49 -3.49 -25.44
C LYS A 301 0.77 -3.50 -26.32
N LYS A 302 1.97 -3.50 -25.73
CA LYS A 302 3.26 -3.54 -26.47
C LYS A 302 3.51 -4.84 -27.25
N VAL A 303 2.78 -5.93 -26.95
CA VAL A 303 2.87 -7.19 -27.72
C VAL A 303 2.23 -7.06 -29.10
N LYS A 304 1.32 -6.08 -29.32
CA LYS A 304 0.54 -5.99 -30.56
C LYS A 304 0.89 -4.81 -31.47
N ASN A 305 1.38 -3.67 -30.96
CA ASN A 305 1.75 -2.52 -31.80
C ASN A 305 2.98 -1.81 -31.23
N ALA A 306 4.11 -1.97 -31.91
CA ALA A 306 5.37 -1.32 -31.58
C ALA A 306 5.69 -0.25 -32.64
N GLN A 307 5.02 0.91 -32.61
CA GLN A 307 5.55 2.13 -33.25
C GLN A 307 5.04 3.39 -32.56
N GLY A 308 5.98 4.29 -32.27
CA GLY A 308 5.76 5.67 -31.87
C GLY A 308 5.44 5.86 -30.39
N HIS A 309 6.07 6.87 -29.78
CA HIS A 309 5.82 7.43 -28.44
C HIS A 309 6.68 6.91 -27.27
N GLU A 310 8.00 7.14 -27.35
CA GLU A 310 8.92 7.04 -26.19
C GLU A 310 8.60 8.07 -25.09
N TYR A 311 8.18 9.30 -25.45
CA TYR A 311 7.85 10.37 -24.49
C TYR A 311 6.63 10.05 -23.60
N TYR A 312 5.63 9.34 -24.12
CA TYR A 312 4.47 8.92 -23.32
C TYR A 312 4.75 7.66 -22.47
N ALA A 313 5.86 6.97 -22.73
CA ALA A 313 6.29 5.83 -21.93
C ALA A 313 7.00 6.29 -20.63
N SER A 314 7.72 7.40 -20.64
CA SER A 314 8.39 7.94 -19.44
C SER A 314 7.41 8.55 -18.44
N LEU A 315 6.45 9.39 -18.88
CA LEU A 315 5.41 9.97 -18.02
C LEU A 315 4.52 8.92 -17.35
N ARG A 316 4.25 7.82 -18.07
CA ARG A 316 3.48 6.69 -17.52
C ARG A 316 4.28 5.93 -16.45
N THR A 317 5.59 5.76 -16.67
CA THR A 317 6.48 5.05 -15.73
C THR A 317 6.52 5.75 -14.36
N ARG A 318 6.50 7.10 -14.32
CA ARG A 318 6.51 7.84 -13.05
C ARG A 318 5.24 7.60 -12.21
N GLY A 319 4.06 7.70 -12.83
CA GLY A 319 2.80 7.42 -12.12
C GLY A 319 2.71 5.98 -11.60
N THR A 320 3.25 5.00 -12.34
CA THR A 320 3.35 3.61 -11.89
C THR A 320 4.28 3.46 -10.68
N ILE A 321 5.43 4.15 -10.69
CA ILE A 321 6.39 4.15 -9.57
C ILE A 321 5.75 4.79 -8.33
N GLU A 322 5.12 5.96 -8.47
CA GLU A 322 4.46 6.67 -7.37
C GLU A 322 3.34 5.85 -6.71
N ALA A 323 2.57 5.13 -7.52
CA ALA A 323 1.46 4.28 -7.04
C ALA A 323 1.93 2.97 -6.38
N ALA A 324 3.17 2.54 -6.64
CA ALA A 324 3.73 1.31 -6.08
C ALA A 324 4.36 1.52 -4.70
N GLU A 325 4.55 0.41 -3.99
CA GLU A 325 5.33 0.36 -2.75
C GLU A 325 6.71 -0.23 -3.03
N VAL A 326 6.77 -1.28 -3.86
CA VAL A 326 8.01 -1.90 -4.34
C VAL A 326 8.11 -1.85 -5.86
N CYS A 327 9.28 -1.44 -6.35
CA CYS A 327 9.62 -1.41 -7.77
C CYS A 327 10.60 -2.54 -8.10
N VAL A 328 10.22 -3.41 -9.03
CA VAL A 328 11.11 -4.40 -9.64
C VAL A 328 11.69 -3.79 -10.91
N VAL A 329 12.96 -3.40 -10.84
CA VAL A 329 13.70 -2.82 -11.96
C VAL A 329 14.28 -3.94 -12.81
N LEU A 330 13.82 -4.08 -14.05
CA LEU A 330 14.34 -5.07 -14.99
C LEU A 330 15.39 -4.45 -15.91
N ILE A 331 16.56 -5.07 -15.93
CA ILE A 331 17.68 -4.75 -16.82
C ILE A 331 17.97 -5.97 -17.67
N ASP A 332 18.17 -5.80 -18.97
CA ASP A 332 18.60 -6.87 -19.86
C ASP A 332 20.10 -7.12 -19.69
N ALA A 333 20.49 -8.27 -19.13
CA ALA A 333 21.90 -8.60 -18.89
C ALA A 333 22.68 -8.89 -20.20
N SER A 334 21.97 -9.32 -21.25
CA SER A 334 22.58 -9.68 -22.53
C SER A 334 23.04 -8.47 -23.35
N GLU A 335 22.58 -7.27 -22.98
CA GLU A 335 22.97 -6.00 -23.59
C GLU A 335 23.79 -5.15 -22.60
N PRO A 336 24.55 -4.15 -23.07
CA PRO A 336 25.17 -3.15 -22.20
C PRO A 336 24.14 -2.40 -21.36
N ILE A 337 24.49 -2.11 -20.10
CA ILE A 337 23.66 -1.26 -19.23
C ILE A 337 23.60 0.15 -19.83
N SER A 338 22.38 0.65 -20.04
CA SER A 338 22.17 1.94 -20.71
C SER A 338 21.91 3.07 -19.71
N GLU A 339 22.05 4.32 -20.18
CA GLU A 339 21.62 5.50 -19.41
C GLU A 339 20.14 5.46 -19.02
N GLN A 340 19.28 4.85 -19.84
CA GLN A 340 17.86 4.77 -19.52
C GLN A 340 17.60 3.77 -18.38
N ASP A 341 18.44 2.75 -18.20
CA ASP A 341 18.38 1.87 -17.03
C ASP A 341 18.72 2.67 -15.76
N GLN A 342 19.78 3.50 -15.82
CA GLN A 342 20.17 4.40 -14.74
C GLN A 342 19.08 5.41 -14.39
N ARG A 343 18.49 6.06 -15.39
CA ARG A 343 17.35 6.99 -15.17
C ARG A 343 16.17 6.31 -14.48
N VAL A 344 15.87 5.05 -14.82
CA VAL A 344 14.79 4.31 -14.13
C VAL A 344 15.13 4.04 -12.68
N ILE A 345 16.37 3.66 -12.38
CA ILE A 345 16.85 3.48 -11.00
C ILE A 345 16.73 4.80 -10.22
N SER A 346 17.20 5.92 -10.78
CA SER A 346 17.10 7.24 -10.17
C SER A 346 15.66 7.62 -9.86
N MET A 347 14.73 7.43 -10.80
CA MET A 347 13.30 7.72 -10.57
C MET A 347 12.70 6.92 -9.40
N VAL A 348 13.12 5.66 -9.20
CA VAL A 348 12.66 4.83 -8.08
C VAL A 348 13.23 5.32 -6.74
N LEU A 349 14.52 5.70 -6.73
CA LEU A 349 15.19 6.25 -5.56
C LEU A 349 14.59 7.59 -5.14
N GLU A 350 14.37 8.49 -6.11
CA GLU A 350 13.72 9.80 -5.92
C GLU A 350 12.32 9.62 -5.35
N ALA A 351 11.54 8.68 -5.89
CA ALA A 351 10.20 8.37 -5.38
C ALA A 351 10.18 7.69 -4.00
N GLY A 352 11.34 7.31 -3.45
CA GLY A 352 11.44 6.70 -2.13
C GLY A 352 10.79 5.33 -2.03
N LYS A 353 10.74 4.56 -3.12
CA LYS A 353 10.08 3.24 -3.14
C LYS A 353 11.08 2.13 -2.82
N ALA A 354 10.59 1.05 -2.21
CA ALA A 354 11.38 -0.17 -2.07
C ALA A 354 11.80 -0.67 -3.47
N MET A 355 12.98 -1.28 -3.59
CA MET A 355 13.57 -1.61 -4.88
C MET A 355 14.24 -2.99 -4.89
N VAL A 356 13.97 -3.73 -5.96
CA VAL A 356 14.68 -4.98 -6.31
C VAL A 356 15.16 -4.87 -7.75
N ILE A 357 16.43 -5.15 -8.02
CA ILE A 357 16.99 -5.13 -9.37
C ILE A 357 17.04 -6.56 -9.92
N CYS A 358 16.45 -6.77 -11.08
CA CYS A 358 16.40 -8.05 -11.78
C CYS A 358 17.19 -7.97 -13.10
N PHE A 359 18.31 -8.67 -13.15
CA PHE A 359 19.10 -8.88 -14.37
C PHE A 359 18.46 -10.02 -15.17
N ASN A 360 17.63 -9.66 -16.14
CA ASN A 360 16.85 -10.57 -16.95
C ASN A 360 17.62 -11.06 -18.18
N LYS A 361 17.10 -12.13 -18.82
CA LYS A 361 17.71 -12.84 -19.96
C LYS A 361 19.07 -13.44 -19.62
N TRP A 362 19.27 -13.83 -18.35
CA TRP A 362 20.52 -14.43 -17.89
C TRP A 362 20.86 -15.75 -18.60
N ASP A 363 19.87 -16.41 -19.21
CA ASP A 363 20.05 -17.58 -20.06
C ASP A 363 20.85 -17.32 -21.34
N LEU A 364 20.93 -16.06 -21.79
CA LEU A 364 21.68 -15.65 -22.97
C LEU A 364 23.15 -15.27 -22.66
N MET A 365 23.57 -15.33 -21.40
CA MET A 365 24.90 -14.88 -20.96
C MET A 365 25.98 -15.92 -21.21
N ASP A 366 26.90 -15.64 -22.13
CA ASP A 366 28.15 -16.37 -22.34
C ASP A 366 29.29 -15.86 -21.42
N GLU A 367 30.48 -16.47 -21.52
CA GLU A 367 31.62 -16.12 -20.66
C GLU A 367 32.12 -14.70 -20.93
N ASP A 368 32.19 -14.29 -22.20
CA ASP A 368 32.65 -12.96 -22.60
C ASP A 368 31.68 -11.88 -22.10
N ARG A 369 30.36 -12.04 -22.32
CA ARG A 369 29.37 -11.07 -21.87
C ARG A 369 29.34 -10.93 -20.35
N ARG A 370 29.53 -12.02 -19.59
CA ARG A 370 29.62 -11.95 -18.11
C ARG A 370 30.79 -11.10 -17.66
N TYR A 371 31.96 -11.27 -18.28
CA TYR A 371 33.15 -10.49 -17.94
C TYR A 371 32.92 -8.98 -18.14
N TYR A 372 32.29 -8.58 -19.26
CA TYR A 372 31.97 -7.17 -19.49
C TYR A 372 30.86 -6.67 -18.56
N PHE A 373 29.83 -7.49 -18.32
CA PHE A 373 28.72 -7.15 -17.43
C PHE A 373 29.19 -6.87 -16.00
N ASP A 374 30.12 -7.66 -15.45
CA ASP A 374 30.63 -7.45 -14.09
C ASP A 374 31.31 -6.07 -13.94
N ARG A 375 32.03 -5.62 -14.98
CA ARG A 375 32.64 -4.28 -15.00
C ARG A 375 31.59 -3.16 -15.10
N GLU A 376 30.63 -3.30 -16.02
CA GLU A 376 29.53 -2.34 -16.16
C GLU A 376 28.69 -2.26 -14.87
N PHE A 377 28.50 -3.39 -14.20
CA PHE A 377 27.81 -3.46 -12.92
C PHE A 377 28.54 -2.67 -11.84
N ASP A 378 29.85 -2.88 -11.67
CA ASP A 378 30.65 -2.16 -10.67
C ASP A 378 30.66 -0.65 -10.94
N GLU A 379 30.81 -0.25 -12.21
CA GLU A 379 30.85 1.15 -12.63
C GLU A 379 29.50 1.85 -12.46
N MET A 380 28.39 1.21 -12.85
CA MET A 380 27.10 1.89 -12.98
C MET A 380 26.10 1.56 -11.85
N ILE A 381 26.19 0.40 -11.20
CA ILE A 381 25.23 -0.06 -10.16
C ILE A 381 25.93 -0.29 -8.81
N GLY A 382 27.27 -0.30 -8.78
CA GLY A 382 28.07 -0.54 -7.56
C GLY A 382 27.74 0.38 -6.39
N HIS A 383 27.22 1.58 -6.65
CA HIS A 383 26.79 2.55 -5.64
C HIS A 383 25.52 2.14 -4.86
N LEU A 384 24.85 1.04 -5.25
CA LEU A 384 23.65 0.50 -4.59
C LEU A 384 23.92 -0.87 -3.92
N PRO A 385 24.85 -0.99 -2.98
CA PRO A 385 25.17 -2.28 -2.34
C PRO A 385 24.02 -2.82 -1.50
N TRP A 386 23.11 -1.96 -1.03
CA TRP A 386 21.97 -2.31 -0.20
C TRP A 386 20.77 -2.86 -0.98
N VAL A 387 20.76 -2.77 -2.31
CA VAL A 387 19.66 -3.25 -3.16
C VAL A 387 19.88 -4.71 -3.52
N THR A 388 18.85 -5.54 -3.29
CA THR A 388 18.86 -6.95 -3.69
C THR A 388 18.87 -7.08 -5.21
N LYS A 389 19.86 -7.80 -5.74
CA LYS A 389 20.07 -8.03 -7.18
C LYS A 389 19.87 -9.49 -7.52
N LEU A 390 19.01 -9.77 -8.50
CA LEU A 390 18.62 -11.12 -8.87
C LEU A 390 18.91 -11.38 -10.35
N ASN A 391 19.67 -12.45 -10.62
CA ASN A 391 19.85 -12.96 -11.98
C ASN A 391 18.68 -13.87 -12.31
N ILE A 392 17.90 -13.51 -13.32
CA ILE A 392 16.66 -14.20 -13.72
C ILE A 392 16.58 -14.44 -15.23
N SER A 393 15.69 -15.35 -15.60
CA SER A 393 15.23 -15.50 -16.98
C SER A 393 13.72 -15.60 -16.97
N ALA A 394 13.05 -14.55 -17.40
CA ALA A 394 11.59 -14.49 -17.48
C ALA A 394 11.03 -15.55 -18.45
N ASP A 395 11.76 -15.89 -19.51
CA ASP A 395 11.34 -16.87 -20.50
C ASP A 395 11.38 -18.30 -19.92
N THR A 396 12.53 -18.71 -19.41
CA THR A 396 12.72 -20.05 -18.85
C THR A 396 12.03 -20.21 -17.49
N GLY A 397 11.97 -19.13 -16.70
CA GLY A 397 11.53 -19.12 -15.30
C GLY A 397 12.67 -19.27 -14.28
N ARG A 398 13.93 -19.31 -14.74
CA ARG A 398 15.11 -19.43 -13.86
C ARG A 398 15.17 -18.25 -12.90
N GLY A 399 15.37 -18.56 -11.61
CA GLY A 399 15.61 -17.57 -10.56
C GLY A 399 14.38 -16.81 -10.05
N LEU A 400 13.18 -17.03 -10.62
CA LEU A 400 11.98 -16.28 -10.27
C LEU A 400 11.46 -16.52 -8.83
N HIS A 401 11.69 -17.70 -8.27
CA HIS A 401 11.31 -18.02 -6.88
C HIS A 401 11.99 -17.12 -5.83
N ARG A 402 13.07 -16.42 -6.20
CA ARG A 402 13.77 -15.48 -5.30
C ARG A 402 13.17 -14.09 -5.30
N LEU A 403 12.27 -13.79 -6.24
CA LEU A 403 11.72 -12.44 -6.40
C LEU A 403 10.81 -12.06 -5.23
N GLU A 404 9.91 -12.95 -4.82
CA GLU A 404 8.97 -12.67 -3.72
C GLU A 404 9.68 -12.45 -2.38
N PRO A 405 10.61 -13.32 -1.92
CA PRO A 405 11.35 -13.06 -0.69
C PRO A 405 12.11 -11.72 -0.72
N ALA A 406 12.69 -11.35 -1.88
CA ALA A 406 13.40 -10.09 -2.01
C ALA A 406 12.47 -8.87 -1.96
N MET A 407 11.25 -8.97 -2.53
CA MET A 407 10.25 -7.90 -2.43
C MET A 407 9.70 -7.78 -1.01
N ALA A 408 9.45 -8.91 -0.34
CA ALA A 408 8.98 -8.93 1.05
C ALA A 408 10.01 -8.30 2.00
N GLU A 409 11.28 -8.70 1.91
CA GLU A 409 12.37 -8.10 2.71
C GLU A 409 12.52 -6.59 2.48
N ALA A 410 12.43 -6.16 1.22
CA ALA A 410 12.51 -4.75 0.86
C ALA A 410 11.34 -3.93 1.45
N LEU A 411 10.14 -4.52 1.51
CA LEU A 411 8.97 -3.87 2.09
C LEU A 411 8.95 -3.91 3.62
N GLU A 412 9.38 -5.00 4.23
CA GLU A 412 9.55 -5.09 5.68
C GLU A 412 10.48 -3.98 6.18
N ASN A 413 11.63 -3.79 5.50
CA ASN A 413 12.54 -2.70 5.80
C ASN A 413 11.97 -1.32 5.46
N TRP A 414 11.12 -1.21 4.44
CA TRP A 414 10.39 0.03 4.10
C TRP A 414 9.24 0.34 5.07
N ASP A 415 8.81 -0.61 5.89
CA ASP A 415 7.83 -0.35 6.96
C ASP A 415 8.51 -0.16 8.33
N ARG A 416 9.77 -0.60 8.46
CA ARG A 416 10.48 -0.69 9.74
C ARG A 416 10.81 0.68 10.32
N ARG A 417 10.35 0.92 11.56
CA ARG A 417 10.77 2.05 12.41
C ARG A 417 11.97 1.68 13.28
N VAL A 418 12.90 2.62 13.45
CA VAL A 418 13.89 2.61 14.54
C VAL A 418 13.45 3.62 15.59
N SER A 419 13.46 3.23 16.86
CA SER A 419 13.10 4.14 17.95
C SER A 419 14.09 5.30 18.08
N THR A 420 13.62 6.43 18.57
CA THR A 420 14.43 7.65 18.75
C THR A 420 15.58 7.42 19.73
N GLY A 421 15.38 6.65 20.80
CA GLY A 421 16.46 6.23 21.70
C GLY A 421 17.56 5.42 20.97
N GLN A 422 17.17 4.43 20.16
CA GLN A 422 18.13 3.65 19.37
C GLN A 422 18.89 4.52 18.36
N LEU A 423 18.21 5.46 17.69
CA LEU A 423 18.82 6.38 16.73
C LEU A 423 19.85 7.30 17.39
N ASN A 424 19.50 7.91 18.52
CA ASN A 424 20.41 8.83 19.21
C ASN A 424 21.63 8.10 19.80
N ASN A 425 21.47 6.87 20.28
CA ASN A 425 22.59 6.05 20.75
C ASN A 425 23.53 5.67 19.61
N TRP A 426 22.98 5.17 18.50
CA TRP A 426 23.76 4.86 17.30
C TRP A 426 24.51 6.09 16.76
N LEU A 427 23.83 7.25 16.71
CA LEU A 427 24.42 8.48 16.21
C LEU A 427 25.60 8.94 17.08
N ARG A 428 25.47 8.84 18.42
CA ARG A 428 26.57 9.14 19.35
C ARG A 428 27.79 8.26 19.06
N ASP A 429 27.59 6.97 18.89
CA ASP A 429 28.68 6.03 18.56
C ASP A 429 29.33 6.34 17.20
N ALA A 430 28.52 6.65 16.18
CA ALA A 430 29.01 7.00 14.85
C ALA A 430 29.83 8.29 14.86
N ILE A 431 29.36 9.34 15.54
CA ILE A 431 30.08 10.62 15.67
C ILE A 431 31.36 10.46 16.48
N ALA A 432 31.34 9.67 17.55
CA ALA A 432 32.54 9.40 18.36
C ALA A 432 33.61 8.66 17.55
N ALA A 433 33.22 7.72 16.69
CA ALA A 433 34.13 6.98 15.82
C ALA A 433 34.72 7.85 14.70
N ASN A 434 33.94 8.77 14.13
CA ASN A 434 34.38 9.69 13.08
C ASN A 434 33.69 11.05 13.23
N PRO A 435 34.32 12.03 13.90
CA PRO A 435 33.74 13.35 14.09
C PRO A 435 33.48 14.10 12.76
N PRO A 436 32.43 14.93 12.68
CA PRO A 436 32.16 15.70 11.46
C PRO A 436 33.28 16.71 11.15
N PRO A 437 33.53 17.01 9.86
CA PRO A 437 34.54 17.99 9.49
C PRO A 437 34.17 19.39 10.00
N MET A 438 35.18 20.16 10.43
CA MET A 438 34.98 21.54 10.86
C MET A 438 34.67 22.44 9.66
N LYS A 439 33.63 23.28 9.78
CA LYS A 439 33.29 24.31 8.78
C LYS A 439 33.33 25.68 9.45
N ASN A 440 33.98 26.66 8.84
CA ASN A 440 34.15 28.02 9.40
C ASN A 440 34.69 28.04 10.84
N ASN A 441 35.69 27.18 11.13
CA ASN A 441 36.32 27.03 12.44
C ASN A 441 35.35 26.64 13.58
N ARG A 442 34.20 26.03 13.24
CA ARG A 442 33.23 25.47 14.19
C ARG A 442 32.91 24.03 13.82
N LEU A 443 32.81 23.19 14.85
CA LEU A 443 32.33 21.83 14.70
C LEU A 443 30.80 21.85 14.75
N PRO A 444 30.09 21.40 13.70
CA PRO A 444 28.64 21.22 13.79
C PRO A 444 28.35 20.15 14.85
N ARG A 445 27.44 20.45 15.77
CA ARG A 445 26.95 19.48 16.76
C ARG A 445 25.59 18.98 16.30
N VAL A 446 25.40 17.66 16.31
CA VAL A 446 24.07 17.07 16.18
C VAL A 446 23.46 17.05 17.58
N LEU A 447 22.31 17.68 17.74
CA LEU A 447 21.58 17.82 18.99
C LEU A 447 20.78 16.56 19.27
N PHE A 448 19.92 16.18 18.32
CA PHE A 448 19.18 14.93 18.35
C PHE A 448 18.84 14.47 16.94
N THR A 449 18.39 13.22 16.85
CA THR A 449 17.85 12.63 15.63
C THR A 449 16.58 11.86 15.90
N THR A 450 15.65 11.85 14.95
CA THR A 450 14.44 11.01 14.99
C THR A 450 14.08 10.56 13.58
N MET A 451 13.26 9.51 13.48
CA MET A 451 12.68 9.04 12.22
C MET A 451 11.26 9.59 12.09
N VAL A 452 11.06 10.48 11.11
CA VAL A 452 9.80 11.20 10.89
C VAL A 452 8.84 10.48 9.95
N SER A 453 9.37 9.54 9.15
CA SER A 453 8.57 8.70 8.27
C SER A 453 9.26 7.35 8.11
N THR A 454 8.48 6.29 7.93
CA THR A 454 8.98 4.96 7.56
C THR A 454 8.85 4.71 6.06
N ARG A 455 8.03 5.46 5.32
CA ARG A 455 7.60 5.13 3.96
C ARG A 455 7.86 6.27 2.94
N PRO A 456 9.12 6.57 2.56
CA PRO A 456 10.36 5.89 2.91
C PRO A 456 10.93 6.27 4.29
N PRO A 457 11.85 5.45 4.85
CA PRO A 457 12.53 5.76 6.10
C PRO A 457 13.27 7.09 5.99
N THR A 458 12.78 8.08 6.71
CA THR A 458 13.29 9.45 6.69
C THR A 458 13.76 9.83 8.08
N ILE A 459 15.07 10.00 8.21
CA ILE A 459 15.76 10.37 9.44
C ILE A 459 16.06 11.86 9.37
N VAL A 460 15.66 12.61 10.38
CA VAL A 460 15.99 14.04 10.50
C VAL A 460 17.08 14.20 11.55
N LEU A 461 18.14 14.92 11.18
CA LEU A 461 19.24 15.32 12.05
C LEU A 461 19.07 16.80 12.43
N PHE A 462 18.86 17.07 13.71
CA PHE A 462 18.81 18.45 14.20
C PHE A 462 20.21 18.89 14.61
N THR A 463 20.71 19.93 13.99
CA THR A 463 22.12 20.32 14.07
C THR A 463 22.31 21.80 14.37
N THR A 464 23.44 22.16 14.97
CA THR A 464 23.82 23.57 15.17
C THR A 464 24.43 24.21 13.92
N GLY A 465 24.62 23.45 12.85
CA GLY A 465 25.28 23.88 11.62
C GLY A 465 25.23 22.79 10.57
N PHE A 466 25.38 23.20 9.31
CA PHE A 466 25.27 22.32 8.15
C PHE A 466 26.23 21.12 8.20
N LEU A 467 25.72 19.93 7.88
CA LEU A 467 26.50 18.73 7.61
C LEU A 467 26.61 18.54 6.09
N ASP A 468 27.82 18.32 5.58
CA ASP A 468 28.03 18.15 4.16
C ASP A 468 27.50 16.81 3.63
N GLY A 469 27.34 16.70 2.30
CA GLY A 469 26.87 15.47 1.66
C GLY A 469 27.80 14.27 1.90
N SER A 470 29.11 14.52 2.08
CA SER A 470 30.08 13.47 2.37
C SER A 470 29.84 12.83 3.74
N TYR A 471 29.59 13.64 4.78
CA TYR A 471 29.29 13.14 6.12
C TYR A 471 27.90 12.52 6.21
N ARG A 472 26.90 13.08 5.48
CA ARG A 472 25.58 12.45 5.34
C ARG A 472 25.68 11.03 4.78
N ARG A 473 26.46 10.81 3.71
CA ARG A 473 26.74 9.47 3.14
C ARG A 473 27.45 8.55 4.13
N TYR A 474 28.37 9.08 4.94
CA TYR A 474 29.01 8.32 6.03
C TYR A 474 27.98 7.84 7.05
N LEU A 475 27.09 8.73 7.51
CA LEU A 475 26.03 8.39 8.46
C LEU A 475 25.05 7.37 7.86
N GLU A 476 24.62 7.54 6.61
CA GLU A 476 23.75 6.57 5.95
C GLU A 476 24.39 5.17 5.91
N ARG A 477 25.66 5.08 5.51
CA ARG A 477 26.38 3.80 5.49
C ARG A 477 26.46 3.18 6.88
N LYS A 478 26.78 3.97 7.91
CA LYS A 478 26.83 3.50 9.31
C LYS A 478 25.47 3.10 9.84
N PHE A 479 24.41 3.74 9.39
CA PHE A 479 23.05 3.39 9.75
C PHE A 479 22.69 2.02 9.15
N ARG A 480 22.98 1.82 7.86
CA ARG A 480 22.76 0.53 7.18
C ARG A 480 23.58 -0.60 7.80
N GLU A 481 24.83 -0.35 8.17
CA GLU A 481 25.66 -1.34 8.89
C GLU A 481 25.06 -1.76 10.24
N ALA A 482 24.39 -0.85 10.95
CA ALA A 482 23.82 -1.11 12.27
C ALA A 482 22.41 -1.73 12.21
N PHE A 483 21.56 -1.23 11.30
CA PHE A 483 20.13 -1.55 11.30
C PHE A 483 19.68 -2.34 10.05
N GLY A 484 20.49 -2.46 9.01
CA GLY A 484 20.15 -3.16 7.77
C GLY A 484 19.52 -2.21 6.74
N TYR A 485 18.21 -2.40 6.47
CA TYR A 485 17.46 -1.71 5.39
C TYR A 485 17.83 -2.14 3.98
N HIS A 486 17.95 -3.45 3.76
CA HIS A 486 18.13 -4.01 2.42
C HIS A 486 16.88 -3.80 1.58
N GLY A 487 17.08 -3.41 0.32
CA GLY A 487 15.99 -3.13 -0.63
C GLY A 487 15.27 -1.79 -0.41
N THR A 488 15.65 -1.00 0.59
CA THR A 488 14.94 0.23 0.98
C THR A 488 15.84 1.48 0.88
N PRO A 489 15.42 2.54 0.14
CA PRO A 489 16.11 3.81 0.17
C PRO A 489 15.91 4.50 1.53
N ILE A 490 16.95 5.17 2.04
CA ILE A 490 16.89 5.93 3.30
C ILE A 490 17.12 7.39 2.96
N ARG A 491 16.32 8.28 3.55
CA ARG A 491 16.51 9.73 3.46
C ARG A 491 17.09 10.25 4.77
N ILE A 492 18.19 11.01 4.69
CA ILE A 492 18.76 11.73 5.84
C ILE A 492 18.64 13.23 5.57
N ALA A 493 17.66 13.85 6.22
CA ALA A 493 17.47 15.30 6.19
C ALA A 493 18.26 15.96 7.33
N VAL A 494 18.75 17.17 7.09
CA VAL A 494 19.48 17.96 8.10
C VAL A 494 18.72 19.26 8.33
N ARG A 495 18.35 19.50 9.58
CA ARG A 495 17.75 20.77 10.00
C ARG A 495 18.76 21.54 10.83
N VAL A 496 19.08 22.75 10.38
CA VAL A 496 20.02 23.65 11.08
C VAL A 496 19.23 24.58 11.98
N ARG A 497 19.62 24.68 13.25
CA ARG A 497 19.05 25.65 14.18
C ARG A 497 19.40 27.08 13.75
N GLU A 498 18.39 27.91 13.50
CA GLU A 498 18.59 29.35 13.34
C GLU A 498 18.98 30.01 14.67
N ARG A 499 19.92 30.96 14.61
CA ARG A 499 20.25 31.78 15.78
C ARG A 499 19.23 32.90 15.89
N ARG A 500 18.41 32.90 16.96
CA ARG A 500 17.68 34.09 17.42
C ARG A 500 18.62 35.31 17.40
N GLN A 501 18.32 36.30 16.55
CA GLN A 501 18.92 37.63 16.70
C GLN A 501 18.46 38.16 18.05
N LYS A 502 19.39 38.30 19.00
CA LYS A 502 19.13 39.01 20.25
C LYS A 502 18.66 40.42 19.89
N ARG A 503 17.37 40.69 20.13
CA ARG A 503 16.80 42.04 20.09
C ARG A 503 17.41 42.93 21.17
#